data_AF-A0A8T4ZAT0-F1
#
_entry.id   AF-A0A8T4ZAT0-F1
#
_cell.length_a   1.000
_cell.length_b   1.000
_cell.length_c   1.000
_cell.angle_alpha   90.00
_cell.angle_beta   90.00
_cell.angle_gamma   90.00
#
_symmetry.space_group_name_H-M   'P 1'
#
loop_
_entity.id
_entity.type
_entity.pdbx_description
1 polymer ?
#
loop_
_entity_poly.entity_id
_entity_poly.type
_entity_poly.pdbx_seq_one_letter_code
_entity_poly.pdbx_strand_id
1 'polypeptide(L)'
;REAVLHTFPLKYGFVLDIAPEVKLTLWNAGHILGSSIVHLHIGEGLHNIVFTGDFKYGKTQLLDPSVASFTRVETLIIESTYGAPEDVMPPRAEVEKRFVELLNGALQRGGKVLIPVPAIGRSQEIMIVLDEYMKRKELLEVPVYVEGMINEATAIHTAYPEYLSRELRDKILYEDVNPFQSDYFTILSGPTDREQIVEEGGPCIIIATSGMLEGGPAVEYFKLMAPNPNNLLVFVSYQIEGTLGRRLKNGLGEVALADTNGRIQVYSVKMEVKSVEGFSGHSDRAQILNYLKRISPKPEKVIVCHGEPNKVLNLSQAIWRSSRIPTFAPDNLETVRLR
;
A
#
# COMPACT_ATOMS: atom_id res chain seq x y z
N ARG A 1 -19.73 -8.68 -12.59
CA ARG A 1 -19.75 -9.51 -13.83
C ARG A 1 -19.93 -8.63 -15.07
N GLU A 2 -20.95 -7.78 -15.12
CA GLU A 2 -21.14 -6.81 -16.21
C GLU A 2 -19.94 -5.89 -16.44
N ALA A 3 -19.37 -5.28 -15.38
CA ALA A 3 -18.17 -4.45 -15.50
C ALA A 3 -16.99 -5.16 -16.21
N VAL A 4 -16.84 -6.47 -16.00
CA VAL A 4 -15.77 -7.26 -16.66
C VAL A 4 -15.99 -7.36 -18.16
N LEU A 5 -17.24 -7.52 -18.62
CA LEU A 5 -17.58 -7.59 -20.05
C LEU A 5 -17.28 -6.28 -20.79
N HIS A 6 -17.29 -5.15 -20.07
CA HIS A 6 -17.01 -3.81 -20.61
C HIS A 6 -15.60 -3.31 -20.29
N THR A 7 -14.72 -4.16 -19.73
CA THR A 7 -13.34 -3.81 -19.42
C THR A 7 -12.42 -4.14 -20.59
N PHE A 8 -11.68 -3.14 -21.07
CA PHE A 8 -10.64 -3.31 -22.08
C PHE A 8 -9.26 -3.18 -21.41
N PRO A 9 -8.54 -4.29 -21.17
CA PRO A 9 -7.22 -4.23 -20.54
C PRO A 9 -6.21 -3.61 -21.50
N LEU A 10 -5.37 -2.71 -20.98
CA LEU A 10 -4.35 -1.99 -21.73
C LEU A 10 -2.97 -2.19 -21.09
N LYS A 11 -1.98 -2.59 -21.90
CA LYS A 11 -0.59 -2.70 -21.45
C LYS A 11 0.04 -1.32 -21.32
N TYR A 12 1.04 -1.20 -20.45
CA TYR A 12 1.80 0.04 -20.32
C TYR A 12 2.44 0.46 -21.65
N GLY A 13 2.41 1.76 -21.93
CA GLY A 13 2.98 2.37 -23.13
C GLY A 13 2.18 2.16 -24.42
N PHE A 14 1.09 1.40 -24.41
CA PHE A 14 0.21 1.28 -25.57
C PHE A 14 -0.69 2.50 -25.70
N VAL A 15 -0.72 3.10 -26.89
CA VAL A 15 -1.56 4.27 -27.21
C VAL A 15 -2.90 3.78 -27.76
N LEU A 16 -3.99 4.13 -27.09
CA LEU A 16 -5.36 3.75 -27.49
C LEU A 16 -6.21 5.00 -27.76
N ASP A 17 -6.86 5.06 -28.92
CA ASP A 17 -7.89 6.07 -29.20
C ASP A 17 -9.16 5.72 -28.43
N ILE A 18 -9.52 6.53 -27.43
CA ILE A 18 -10.70 6.31 -26.56
C ILE A 18 -11.88 7.23 -26.91
N ALA A 19 -11.63 8.27 -27.71
CA ALA A 19 -12.62 9.16 -28.31
C ALA A 19 -12.00 9.82 -29.56
N PRO A 20 -12.79 10.49 -30.43
CA PRO A 20 -12.29 11.08 -31.68
C PRO A 20 -11.07 12.01 -31.52
N GLU A 21 -10.95 12.69 -30.37
CA GLU A 21 -9.86 13.62 -30.07
C GLU A 21 -9.10 13.26 -28.79
N VAL A 22 -9.23 12.03 -28.27
CA VAL A 22 -8.57 11.63 -27.02
C VAL A 22 -7.86 10.31 -27.17
N LYS A 23 -6.54 10.35 -26.93
CA LYS A 23 -5.71 9.15 -26.83
C LYS A 23 -5.30 8.92 -25.38
N LEU A 24 -5.39 7.66 -24.96
CA LEU A 24 -5.00 7.18 -23.64
C LEU A 24 -3.69 6.40 -23.74
N THR A 25 -2.78 6.63 -22.81
CA THR A 25 -1.65 5.74 -22.53
C THR A 25 -1.55 5.52 -21.02
N LEU A 26 -1.34 4.28 -20.60
CA LEU A 26 -1.09 3.92 -19.21
C LEU A 26 0.40 3.72 -18.97
N TRP A 27 0.90 4.14 -17.82
CA TRP A 27 2.29 3.98 -17.42
C TRP A 27 2.42 3.48 -15.98
N ASN A 28 3.50 2.82 -15.62
CA ASN A 28 3.72 2.34 -14.25
C ASN A 28 3.62 3.47 -13.22
N ALA A 29 2.76 3.29 -12.21
CA ALA A 29 2.67 4.17 -11.03
C ALA A 29 3.46 3.65 -9.81
N GLY A 30 3.89 2.38 -9.81
CA GLY A 30 4.66 1.80 -8.69
C GLY A 30 3.90 1.65 -7.37
N HIS A 31 2.56 1.81 -7.37
CA HIS A 31 1.74 1.79 -6.15
C HIS A 31 1.30 0.38 -5.74
N ILE A 32 0.61 -0.31 -6.65
CA ILE A 32 0.21 -1.72 -6.57
C ILE A 32 0.41 -2.40 -7.93
N LEU A 33 0.28 -3.73 -8.00
CA LEU A 33 0.36 -4.46 -9.28
C LEU A 33 -0.64 -3.89 -10.29
N GLY A 34 -0.15 -3.51 -11.48
CA GLY A 34 -0.97 -2.89 -12.54
C GLY A 34 -1.36 -1.42 -12.31
N SER A 35 -0.94 -0.80 -11.20
CA SER A 35 -1.22 0.62 -10.93
C SER A 35 -0.67 1.53 -12.02
N SER A 36 -1.52 2.44 -12.51
CA SER A 36 -1.26 3.20 -13.72
C SER A 36 -1.34 4.70 -13.52
N ILE A 37 -0.32 5.42 -13.99
CA ILE A 37 -0.41 6.83 -14.34
C ILE A 37 -1.12 6.93 -15.69
N VAL A 38 -2.17 7.75 -15.74
CA VAL A 38 -2.97 7.99 -16.93
C VAL A 38 -2.40 9.19 -17.69
N HIS A 39 -2.03 9.00 -18.95
CA HIS A 39 -1.64 10.08 -19.86
C HIS A 39 -2.69 10.23 -20.96
N LEU A 40 -3.29 11.42 -21.02
CA LEU A 40 -4.30 11.79 -22.02
C LEU A 40 -3.71 12.81 -22.97
N HIS A 41 -3.76 12.49 -24.26
CA HIS A 41 -3.42 13.39 -25.35
C HIS A 41 -4.71 13.87 -26.01
N ILE A 42 -5.01 15.18 -25.90
CA ILE A 42 -6.29 15.77 -26.31
C ILE A 42 -6.11 16.64 -27.56
N GLY A 43 -6.98 16.45 -28.55
CA GLY A 43 -6.90 17.05 -29.88
C GLY A 43 -5.64 16.62 -30.63
N GLU A 44 -5.15 17.46 -31.54
CA GLU A 44 -3.84 17.31 -32.18
C GLU A 44 -2.71 17.82 -31.26
N GLY A 45 -2.71 17.38 -30.00
CA GLY A 45 -1.80 17.88 -28.97
C GLY A 45 -2.19 19.28 -28.49
N LEU A 46 -3.49 19.57 -28.48
CA LEU A 46 -4.02 20.83 -27.96
C LEU A 46 -3.71 20.97 -26.46
N HIS A 47 -3.84 19.88 -25.71
CA HIS A 47 -3.53 19.83 -24.28
C HIS A 47 -3.27 18.39 -23.84
N ASN A 48 -2.26 18.16 -22.99
CA ASN A 48 -1.95 16.84 -22.45
C ASN A 48 -2.07 16.85 -20.94
N ILE A 49 -2.75 15.83 -20.42
CA ILE A 49 -3.01 15.67 -19.01
C ILE A 49 -2.29 14.41 -18.54
N VAL A 50 -1.53 14.51 -17.46
CA VAL A 50 -1.04 13.36 -16.70
C VAL A 50 -1.78 13.32 -15.39
N PHE A 51 -2.47 12.22 -15.10
CA PHE A 51 -3.11 11.98 -13.81
C PHE A 51 -2.41 10.81 -13.13
N THR A 52 -1.80 11.06 -11.97
CA THR A 52 -0.95 10.04 -11.32
C THR A 52 -1.75 8.88 -10.74
N GLY A 53 -3.01 9.11 -10.36
CA GLY A 53 -3.64 8.26 -9.34
C GLY A 53 -2.78 8.21 -8.07
N ASP A 54 -2.86 7.12 -7.33
CA ASP A 54 -1.88 6.79 -6.30
C ASP A 54 -0.58 6.30 -6.94
N PHE A 55 0.56 6.80 -6.48
CA PHE A 55 1.86 6.46 -7.07
C PHE A 55 2.99 6.39 -6.04
N LYS A 56 4.01 5.58 -6.31
CA LYS A 56 5.25 5.49 -5.54
C LYS A 56 6.45 5.88 -6.39
N TYR A 57 7.05 7.04 -6.11
CA TYR A 57 8.31 7.47 -6.72
C TYR A 57 9.52 7.13 -5.83
N GLY A 58 9.57 5.89 -5.38
CA GLY A 58 10.63 5.31 -4.56
C GLY A 58 10.74 3.81 -4.81
N LYS A 59 11.91 3.23 -4.54
CA LYS A 59 12.13 1.79 -4.70
C LYS A 59 11.30 1.02 -3.66
N THR A 60 10.63 -0.04 -4.10
CA THR A 60 9.98 -1.05 -3.25
C THR A 60 10.53 -2.42 -3.61
N GLN A 61 10.20 -3.45 -2.84
CA GLN A 61 10.59 -4.83 -3.18
C GLN A 61 9.72 -5.38 -4.31
N LEU A 62 8.41 -5.08 -4.26
CA LEU A 62 7.42 -5.60 -5.18
C LEU A 62 7.43 -4.94 -6.56
N LEU A 63 7.62 -3.62 -6.63
CA LEU A 63 7.39 -2.80 -7.84
C LEU A 63 8.52 -1.81 -8.11
N ASP A 64 8.77 -1.56 -9.39
CA ASP A 64 9.63 -0.46 -9.83
C ASP A 64 8.98 0.90 -9.54
N PRO A 65 9.78 1.97 -9.30
CA PRO A 65 9.25 3.32 -9.09
C PRO A 65 8.40 3.81 -10.28
N SER A 66 7.49 4.74 -9.99
CA SER A 66 6.66 5.38 -11.00
C SER A 66 7.49 6.02 -12.12
N VAL A 67 6.96 6.04 -13.34
CA VAL A 67 7.59 6.79 -14.45
C VAL A 67 7.48 8.28 -14.19
N ALA A 68 8.45 9.07 -14.64
CA ALA A 68 8.42 10.54 -14.57
C ALA A 68 8.74 11.20 -15.91
N SER A 69 8.78 10.44 -17.01
CA SER A 69 9.08 10.97 -18.34
C SER A 69 7.93 10.65 -19.29
N PHE A 70 7.45 11.68 -19.96
CA PHE A 70 6.33 11.63 -20.89
C PHE A 70 6.69 12.40 -22.15
N THR A 71 5.96 12.17 -23.25
CA THR A 71 6.20 12.90 -24.51
C THR A 71 5.81 14.38 -24.38
N ARG A 72 4.69 14.68 -23.70
CA ARG A 72 4.18 16.04 -23.49
C ARG A 72 3.21 16.09 -22.31
N VAL A 73 3.29 17.15 -21.50
CA VAL A 73 2.45 17.35 -20.30
C VAL A 73 2.22 18.83 -20.07
N GLU A 74 0.99 19.31 -20.23
CA GLU A 74 0.61 20.68 -19.86
C GLU A 74 0.02 20.72 -18.44
N THR A 75 -0.77 19.72 -18.06
CA THR A 75 -1.39 19.63 -16.73
C THR A 75 -1.05 18.32 -16.04
N LEU A 76 -0.52 18.42 -14.83
CA LEU A 76 -0.31 17.29 -13.94
C LEU A 76 -1.37 17.31 -12.84
N ILE A 77 -2.10 16.22 -12.66
CA ILE A 77 -2.98 15.98 -11.52
C ILE A 77 -2.27 14.95 -10.63
N ILE A 78 -1.98 15.31 -9.37
CA ILE A 78 -1.11 14.53 -8.47
C ILE A 78 -1.76 14.29 -7.09
N GLU A 79 -1.58 13.09 -6.55
CA GLU A 79 -2.05 12.76 -5.19
C GLU A 79 -1.27 13.48 -4.07
N SER A 80 -1.83 13.49 -2.86
CA SER A 80 -1.27 14.21 -1.71
C SER A 80 -1.54 13.50 -0.37
N THR A 81 -1.60 12.17 -0.38
CA THR A 81 -1.83 11.35 0.82
C THR A 81 -0.83 11.70 1.93
N TYR A 82 0.43 11.93 1.52
CA TYR A 82 1.54 12.39 2.36
C TYR A 82 1.97 13.82 2.00
N GLY A 83 0.99 14.72 1.89
CA GLY A 83 1.22 16.12 1.52
C GLY A 83 1.71 17.03 2.66
N ALA A 84 1.74 16.61 3.93
CA ALA A 84 2.15 17.47 5.05
C ALA A 84 3.68 17.57 5.20
N PRO A 85 4.25 18.70 5.69
CA PRO A 85 5.69 18.84 5.93
C PRO A 85 6.36 17.70 6.71
N GLU A 86 5.64 17.15 7.69
CA GLU A 86 6.05 16.06 8.56
C GLU A 86 5.91 14.66 7.93
N ASP A 87 5.21 14.55 6.80
CA ASP A 87 4.98 13.29 6.10
C ASP A 87 6.23 12.85 5.30
N VAL A 88 7.38 12.77 5.97
CA VAL A 88 8.66 12.30 5.42
C VAL A 88 9.00 10.98 6.07
N MET A 89 9.23 9.96 5.24
CA MET A 89 9.48 8.60 5.70
C MET A 89 10.99 8.35 5.82
N PRO A 90 11.42 7.55 6.80
CA PRO A 90 12.81 7.16 6.89
C PRO A 90 13.21 6.26 5.70
N PRO A 91 14.52 6.12 5.43
CA PRO A 91 15.03 5.23 4.40
C PRO A 91 14.52 3.80 4.55
N ARG A 92 14.29 3.13 3.42
CA ARG A 92 13.64 1.81 3.41
C ARG A 92 14.37 0.76 4.26
N ALA A 93 15.70 0.74 4.24
CA ALA A 93 16.49 -0.20 5.03
C ALA A 93 16.29 -0.01 6.56
N GLU A 94 16.14 1.24 7.01
CA GLU A 94 15.87 1.55 8.42
C GLU A 94 14.45 1.11 8.83
N VAL A 95 13.48 1.31 7.92
CA VAL A 95 12.09 0.86 8.09
C VAL A 95 12.03 -0.65 8.25
N GLU A 96 12.68 -1.40 7.36
CA GLU A 96 12.72 -2.87 7.40
C GLU A 96 13.42 -3.38 8.66
N LYS A 97 14.56 -2.78 9.03
CA LYS A 97 15.27 -3.13 10.26
C LYS A 97 14.40 -2.92 11.52
N ARG A 98 13.77 -1.75 11.65
CA ARG A 98 12.87 -1.45 12.78
C ARG A 98 11.68 -2.41 12.83
N PHE A 99 11.13 -2.76 11.67
CA PHE A 99 10.05 -3.73 11.58
C PHE A 99 10.48 -5.09 12.11
N VAL A 100 11.62 -5.60 11.67
CA VAL A 100 12.17 -6.89 12.10
C VAL A 100 12.51 -6.89 13.59
N GLU A 101 13.07 -5.80 14.12
CA GLU A 101 13.35 -5.65 15.56
C GLU A 101 12.07 -5.75 16.41
N LEU A 102 10.98 -5.09 15.98
CA LEU A 102 9.69 -5.17 16.67
C LEU A 102 9.12 -6.59 16.67
N LEU A 103 9.17 -7.26 15.51
CA LEU A 103 8.71 -8.64 15.36
C LEU A 103 9.52 -9.59 16.26
N ASN A 104 10.85 -9.54 16.19
CA ASN A 104 11.72 -10.35 17.03
C ASN A 104 11.45 -10.14 18.52
N GLY A 105 11.28 -8.88 18.94
CA GLY A 105 10.97 -8.56 20.34
C GLY A 105 9.68 -9.23 20.82
N ALA A 106 8.66 -9.36 19.95
CA ALA A 106 7.40 -10.04 20.26
C ALA A 106 7.51 -11.57 20.23
N LEU A 107 8.20 -12.11 19.23
CA LEU A 107 8.35 -13.55 19.07
C LEU A 107 9.25 -14.16 20.15
N GLN A 108 10.34 -13.49 20.53
CA GLN A 108 11.29 -13.97 21.53
C GLN A 108 10.69 -14.04 22.95
N ARG A 109 9.70 -13.20 23.26
CA ARG A 109 8.95 -13.25 24.53
C ARG A 109 7.78 -14.24 24.51
N GLY A 110 7.71 -15.09 23.49
CA GLY A 110 6.64 -16.09 23.36
C GLY A 110 5.33 -15.54 22.79
N GLY A 111 5.31 -14.29 22.33
CA GLY A 111 4.14 -13.63 21.79
C GLY A 111 3.88 -13.95 20.32
N LYS A 112 2.70 -13.56 19.85
CA LYS A 112 2.28 -13.66 18.45
C LYS A 112 2.18 -12.28 17.82
N VAL A 113 2.44 -12.18 16.52
CA VAL A 113 2.40 -10.90 15.78
C VAL A 113 1.22 -10.91 14.82
N LEU A 114 0.33 -9.92 14.93
CA LEU A 114 -0.75 -9.68 13.97
C LEU A 114 -0.37 -8.49 13.08
N ILE A 115 -0.38 -8.71 11.77
CA ILE A 115 -0.11 -7.72 10.73
C ILE A 115 -1.36 -7.56 9.85
N PRO A 116 -2.24 -6.61 10.17
CA PRO A 116 -3.39 -6.32 9.30
C PRO A 116 -2.91 -5.65 8.00
N VAL A 117 -3.28 -6.22 6.86
CA VAL A 117 -2.91 -5.72 5.53
C VAL A 117 -4.10 -5.75 4.54
N PRO A 118 -4.14 -4.86 3.54
CA PRO A 118 -4.98 -5.07 2.37
C PRO A 118 -4.57 -6.33 1.61
N ALA A 119 -5.51 -6.92 0.85
CA ALA A 119 -5.25 -8.14 0.09
C ALA A 119 -4.16 -7.98 -0.99
N ILE A 120 -4.08 -6.79 -1.59
CA ILE A 120 -3.17 -6.45 -2.70
C ILE A 120 -2.17 -5.35 -2.29
N GLY A 121 -0.94 -5.49 -2.78
CA GLY A 121 0.15 -4.54 -2.61
C GLY A 121 0.91 -4.78 -1.30
N ARG A 122 0.34 -4.33 -0.17
CA ARG A 122 1.07 -4.35 1.11
C ARG A 122 1.36 -5.76 1.61
N SER A 123 0.40 -6.67 1.50
CA SER A 123 0.57 -8.06 1.91
C SER A 123 1.76 -8.70 1.20
N GLN A 124 1.85 -8.57 -0.12
CA GLN A 124 2.96 -9.09 -0.91
C GLN A 124 4.29 -8.44 -0.55
N GLU A 125 4.33 -7.11 -0.36
CA GLU A 125 5.55 -6.42 0.08
C GLU A 125 6.06 -6.95 1.43
N ILE A 126 5.17 -7.15 2.41
CA ILE A 126 5.53 -7.67 3.72
C ILE A 126 5.99 -9.12 3.63
N MET A 127 5.32 -9.96 2.83
CA MET A 127 5.75 -11.34 2.61
C MET A 127 7.18 -11.42 2.08
N ILE A 128 7.56 -10.58 1.10
CA ILE A 128 8.93 -10.55 0.58
C ILE A 128 9.92 -10.15 1.68
N VAL A 129 9.60 -9.14 2.49
CA VAL A 129 10.48 -8.68 3.58
C VAL A 129 10.65 -9.77 4.64
N LEU A 130 9.57 -10.46 5.04
CA LEU A 130 9.67 -11.55 6.00
C LEU A 130 10.53 -12.70 5.46
N ASP A 131 10.28 -13.13 4.21
CA ASP A 131 11.04 -14.20 3.56
C ASP A 131 12.54 -13.87 3.51
N GLU A 132 12.91 -12.66 3.04
CA GLU A 132 14.31 -12.26 2.93
C GLU A 132 15.01 -12.20 4.29
N TYR A 133 14.37 -11.63 5.31
CA TYR A 133 14.98 -11.49 6.64
C TYR A 133 15.01 -12.81 7.42
N MET A 134 14.05 -13.72 7.21
CA MET A 134 14.11 -15.08 7.75
C MET A 134 15.23 -15.91 7.10
N LYS A 135 15.37 -15.85 5.77
CA LYS A 135 16.48 -16.52 5.05
C LYS A 135 17.86 -16.04 5.52
N ARG A 136 17.98 -14.75 5.88
CA ARG A 136 19.20 -14.16 6.46
C ARG A 136 19.40 -14.46 7.94
N LYS A 137 18.44 -15.14 8.59
CA LYS A 137 18.41 -15.41 10.04
C LYS A 137 18.43 -14.14 10.90
N GLU A 138 18.01 -13.01 10.32
CA GLU A 138 17.87 -11.72 11.03
C GLU A 138 16.49 -11.60 11.68
N LEU A 139 15.47 -12.26 11.12
CA LEU A 139 14.17 -12.47 11.73
C LEU A 139 14.05 -13.92 12.23
N LEU A 140 13.52 -14.10 13.45
CA LEU A 140 13.27 -15.42 14.01
C LEU A 140 12.34 -16.22 13.10
N GLU A 141 12.77 -17.43 12.73
CA GLU A 141 11.99 -18.33 11.90
C GLU A 141 10.84 -18.93 12.71
N VAL A 142 9.63 -18.51 12.37
CA VAL A 142 8.38 -18.98 12.95
C VAL A 142 7.37 -19.19 11.82
N PRO A 143 6.33 -20.01 12.03
CA PRO A 143 5.25 -20.12 11.05
C PRO A 143 4.63 -18.74 10.76
N VAL A 144 4.45 -18.44 9.48
CA VAL A 144 3.75 -17.25 9.02
C VAL A 144 2.41 -17.67 8.42
N TYR A 145 1.34 -17.41 9.13
CA TYR A 145 -0.02 -17.71 8.70
C TYR A 145 -0.55 -16.57 7.83
N VAL A 146 -1.05 -16.91 6.64
CA VAL A 146 -1.62 -15.94 5.68
C VAL A 146 -3.09 -16.27 5.48
N GLU A 147 -3.98 -15.35 5.85
CA GLU A 147 -5.44 -15.55 5.75
C GLU A 147 -6.16 -14.36 5.09
N GLY A 148 -7.25 -14.67 4.38
CA GLY A 148 -8.05 -13.75 3.59
C GLY A 148 -7.69 -13.81 2.11
N MET A 149 -8.12 -12.82 1.32
CA MET A 149 -7.92 -12.81 -0.14
C MET A 149 -6.45 -12.58 -0.58
N ILE A 150 -5.49 -12.71 0.35
CA ILE A 150 -4.07 -12.45 0.08
C ILE A 150 -3.54 -13.50 -0.87
N ASN A 151 -3.88 -14.78 -0.68
CA ASN A 151 -3.38 -15.84 -1.54
C ASN A 151 -3.89 -15.70 -2.98
N GLU A 152 -5.19 -15.44 -3.16
CA GLU A 152 -5.78 -15.21 -4.48
C GLU A 152 -5.17 -13.97 -5.15
N ALA A 153 -4.96 -12.89 -4.39
CA ALA A 153 -4.27 -11.71 -4.90
C ALA A 153 -2.82 -12.03 -5.28
N THR A 154 -2.09 -12.79 -4.48
CA THR A 154 -0.71 -13.22 -4.75
C THR A 154 -0.63 -14.11 -6.00
N ALA A 155 -1.60 -14.99 -6.23
CA ALA A 155 -1.68 -15.80 -7.45
C ALA A 155 -1.83 -14.92 -8.72
N ILE A 156 -2.48 -13.76 -8.60
CA ILE A 156 -2.53 -12.77 -9.69
C ILE A 156 -1.13 -12.14 -9.89
N HIS A 157 -0.38 -11.85 -8.83
CA HIS A 157 0.99 -11.31 -8.97
C HIS A 157 1.92 -12.28 -9.70
N THR A 158 1.83 -13.57 -9.41
CA THR A 158 2.65 -14.59 -10.07
C THR A 158 2.23 -14.83 -11.52
N ALA A 159 0.96 -14.58 -11.86
CA ALA A 159 0.46 -14.66 -13.24
C ALA A 159 0.85 -13.45 -14.12
N TYR A 160 1.22 -12.31 -13.52
CA TYR A 160 1.60 -11.08 -14.22
C TYR A 160 3.01 -10.58 -13.81
N PRO A 161 4.06 -11.42 -13.96
CA PRO A 161 5.40 -11.10 -13.51
C PRO A 161 6.01 -9.90 -14.26
N GLU A 162 5.54 -9.57 -15.45
CA GLU A 162 5.99 -8.40 -16.22
C GLU A 162 5.63 -7.05 -15.58
N TYR A 163 4.70 -7.04 -14.61
CA TYR A 163 4.30 -5.86 -13.84
C TYR A 163 5.01 -5.75 -12.48
N LEU A 164 5.83 -6.73 -12.12
CA LEU A 164 6.64 -6.71 -10.90
C LEU A 164 7.95 -5.93 -11.13
N SER A 165 8.65 -5.60 -10.04
CA SER A 165 10.00 -5.06 -10.12
C SER A 165 10.89 -5.98 -10.94
N ARG A 166 11.86 -5.41 -11.66
CA ARG A 166 12.80 -6.21 -12.47
C ARG A 166 13.46 -7.31 -11.62
N GLU A 167 13.90 -6.97 -10.42
CA GLU A 167 14.58 -7.88 -9.49
C GLU A 167 13.68 -9.06 -9.10
N LEU A 168 12.42 -8.81 -8.74
CA LEU A 168 11.49 -9.86 -8.35
C LEU A 168 11.03 -10.71 -9.54
N ARG A 169 10.77 -10.08 -10.68
CA ARG A 169 10.42 -10.76 -11.92
C ARG A 169 11.53 -11.75 -12.31
N ASP A 170 12.79 -11.32 -12.25
CA ASP A 170 13.90 -12.13 -12.70
C ASP A 170 14.11 -13.34 -11.75
N LYS A 171 13.95 -13.16 -10.43
CA LYS A 171 13.90 -14.26 -9.45
C LYS A 171 12.81 -15.30 -9.78
N ILE A 172 11.59 -14.85 -10.08
CA ILE A 172 10.45 -15.73 -10.34
C ILE A 172 10.59 -16.45 -11.70
N LEU A 173 11.00 -15.75 -12.76
CA LEU A 173 10.98 -16.28 -14.13
C LEU A 173 12.25 -17.05 -14.52
N TYR A 174 13.41 -16.68 -13.97
CA TYR A 174 14.70 -17.21 -14.42
C TYR A 174 15.46 -18.00 -13.35
N GLU A 175 15.21 -17.73 -12.06
CA GLU A 175 15.87 -18.43 -10.96
C GLU A 175 14.98 -19.51 -10.32
N ASP A 176 13.70 -19.59 -10.71
CA ASP A 176 12.68 -20.47 -10.10
C ASP A 176 12.54 -20.25 -8.58
N VAL A 177 12.81 -19.02 -8.13
CA VAL A 177 12.70 -18.60 -6.73
C VAL A 177 11.50 -17.69 -6.59
N ASN A 178 10.39 -18.25 -6.11
CA ASN A 178 9.19 -17.48 -5.79
C ASN A 178 9.11 -17.19 -4.28
N PRO A 179 9.37 -15.95 -3.82
CA PRO A 179 9.33 -15.63 -2.40
C PRO A 179 7.94 -15.84 -1.79
N PHE A 180 6.87 -15.78 -2.59
CA PHE A 180 5.52 -16.01 -2.09
C PHE A 180 5.18 -17.47 -1.79
N GLN A 181 6.03 -18.40 -2.23
CA GLN A 181 5.89 -19.85 -2.04
C GLN A 181 6.92 -20.41 -1.06
N SER A 182 7.54 -19.54 -0.26
CA SER A 182 8.49 -19.96 0.77
C SER A 182 7.85 -20.88 1.81
N ASP A 183 8.63 -21.85 2.32
CA ASP A 183 8.18 -22.83 3.33
C ASP A 183 7.78 -22.18 4.66
N TYR A 184 8.12 -20.90 4.89
CA TYR A 184 7.67 -20.15 6.05
C TYR A 184 6.16 -19.81 6.01
N PHE A 185 5.54 -19.78 4.83
CA PHE A 185 4.15 -19.34 4.66
C PHE A 185 3.16 -20.50 4.67
N THR A 186 2.27 -20.49 5.66
CA THR A 186 1.11 -21.39 5.73
C THR A 186 -0.14 -20.63 5.30
N ILE A 187 -0.64 -20.95 4.11
CA ILE A 187 -1.85 -20.34 3.55
C ILE A 187 -3.07 -21.02 4.16
N LEU A 188 -3.95 -20.22 4.76
CA LEU A 188 -5.17 -20.69 5.41
C LEU A 188 -6.37 -20.46 4.48
N SER A 189 -6.96 -21.56 4.02
CA SER A 189 -8.11 -21.57 3.12
C SER A 189 -9.29 -22.32 3.75
N GLY A 190 -10.46 -21.69 3.84
CA GLY A 190 -11.69 -22.31 4.35
C GLY A 190 -11.94 -22.06 5.84
N PRO A 191 -12.72 -22.92 6.53
CA PRO A 191 -12.95 -22.82 7.97
C PRO A 191 -11.63 -23.06 8.72
N THR A 192 -11.01 -21.97 9.16
CA THR A 192 -9.77 -21.99 9.93
C THR A 192 -10.07 -22.06 11.43
N ASP A 193 -9.41 -22.96 12.14
CA ASP A 193 -9.38 -22.95 13.59
C ASP A 193 -8.39 -21.88 14.10
N ARG A 194 -8.87 -20.63 14.14
CA ARG A 194 -8.07 -19.49 14.61
C ARG A 194 -7.74 -19.60 16.10
N GLU A 195 -8.60 -20.25 16.87
CA GLU A 195 -8.41 -20.49 18.30
C GLU A 195 -7.21 -21.43 18.50
N GLN A 196 -7.12 -22.51 17.73
CA GLN A 196 -5.94 -23.38 17.74
C GLN A 196 -4.64 -22.61 17.42
N ILE A 197 -4.65 -21.76 16.39
CA ILE A 197 -3.47 -20.97 16.01
C ILE A 197 -3.07 -20.00 17.14
N VAL A 198 -4.03 -19.34 17.79
CA VAL A 198 -3.77 -18.27 18.76
C VAL A 198 -3.56 -18.79 20.19
N GLU A 199 -4.31 -19.80 20.62
CA GLU A 199 -4.31 -20.29 22.00
C GLU A 199 -3.34 -21.47 22.20
N GLU A 200 -3.36 -22.44 21.28
CA GLU A 200 -2.56 -23.67 21.40
C GLU A 200 -1.21 -23.58 20.68
N GLY A 201 -1.09 -22.67 19.71
CA GLY A 201 0.12 -22.46 18.92
C GLY A 201 1.25 -21.75 19.67
N GLY A 202 2.49 -22.05 19.28
CA GLY A 202 3.69 -21.29 19.68
C GLY A 202 3.76 -19.88 19.06
N PRO A 203 4.89 -19.18 19.20
CA PRO A 203 5.11 -17.90 18.53
C PRO A 203 4.93 -18.01 17.02
N CYS A 204 4.18 -17.08 16.45
CA CYS A 204 3.89 -17.04 15.01
C CYS A 204 3.63 -15.61 14.53
N ILE A 205 3.68 -15.43 13.22
CA ILE A 205 3.25 -14.20 12.55
C ILE A 205 1.96 -14.51 11.80
N ILE A 206 0.98 -13.62 11.89
CA ILE A 206 -0.31 -13.72 11.22
C ILE A 206 -0.48 -12.49 10.34
N ILE A 207 -0.54 -12.71 9.02
CA ILE A 207 -0.85 -11.69 8.02
C ILE A 207 -2.29 -11.91 7.59
N ALA A 208 -3.16 -10.94 7.87
CA ALA A 208 -4.59 -11.09 7.64
C ALA A 208 -5.25 -9.83 7.09
N THR A 209 -6.29 -10.01 6.28
CA THR A 209 -7.17 -8.91 5.85
C THR A 209 -8.25 -8.60 6.89
N SER A 210 -8.72 -7.36 7.06
CA SER A 210 -8.38 -6.15 6.31
C SER A 210 -7.37 -5.24 7.01
N GLY A 211 -6.67 -4.42 6.22
CA GLY A 211 -5.53 -3.60 6.69
C GLY A 211 -5.83 -2.47 7.67
N MET A 212 -7.11 -2.20 7.94
CA MET A 212 -7.56 -1.16 8.89
C MET A 212 -8.48 -1.70 10.00
N LEU A 213 -8.62 -3.02 10.10
CA LEU A 213 -9.47 -3.70 11.09
C LEU A 213 -10.97 -3.32 10.99
N GLU A 214 -11.45 -3.07 9.79
CA GLU A 214 -12.87 -2.78 9.53
C GLU A 214 -13.70 -4.07 9.31
N GLY A 215 -13.04 -5.22 9.28
CA GLY A 215 -13.65 -6.53 9.11
C GLY A 215 -12.65 -7.57 8.61
N GLY A 216 -13.16 -8.80 8.42
CA GLY A 216 -12.38 -9.93 7.94
C GLY A 216 -11.55 -10.64 9.02
N PRO A 217 -10.71 -11.62 8.64
CA PRO A 217 -9.96 -12.45 9.58
C PRO A 217 -9.06 -11.65 10.54
N ALA A 218 -8.53 -10.50 10.14
CA ALA A 218 -7.70 -9.66 11.01
C ALA A 218 -8.46 -9.18 12.26
N VAL A 219 -9.77 -8.91 12.14
CA VAL A 219 -10.60 -8.54 13.30
C VAL A 219 -10.83 -9.74 14.21
N GLU A 220 -11.01 -10.95 13.66
CA GLU A 220 -11.19 -12.17 14.45
C GLU A 220 -9.90 -12.55 15.19
N TYR A 221 -8.74 -12.48 14.54
CA TYR A 221 -7.46 -12.63 15.22
C TYR A 221 -7.24 -11.56 16.29
N PHE A 222 -7.60 -10.30 16.00
CA PHE A 222 -7.48 -9.22 16.97
C PHE A 222 -8.29 -9.50 18.24
N LYS A 223 -9.53 -9.97 18.13
CA LYS A 223 -10.37 -10.34 19.30
C LYS A 223 -9.70 -11.38 20.19
N LEU A 224 -9.11 -12.41 19.60
CA LEU A 224 -8.41 -13.50 20.31
C LEU A 224 -7.08 -13.03 20.92
N MET A 225 -6.36 -12.16 20.21
CA MET A 225 -4.99 -11.77 20.57
C MET A 225 -4.89 -10.55 21.49
N ALA A 226 -5.85 -9.62 21.43
CA ALA A 226 -5.83 -8.34 22.13
C ALA A 226 -5.64 -8.44 23.66
N PRO A 227 -6.23 -9.42 24.36
CA PRO A 227 -6.10 -9.51 25.82
C PRO A 227 -4.71 -9.96 26.32
N ASN A 228 -3.81 -10.43 25.45
CA ASN A 228 -2.50 -10.94 25.86
C ASN A 228 -1.40 -9.89 25.64
N PRO A 229 -0.71 -9.43 26.71
CA PRO A 229 0.31 -8.38 26.61
C PRO A 229 1.59 -8.79 25.89
N ASN A 230 1.84 -10.10 25.70
CA ASN A 230 3.01 -10.56 24.97
C ASN A 230 2.84 -10.37 23.45
N ASN A 231 1.59 -10.32 22.96
CA ASN A 231 1.29 -10.18 21.54
C ASN A 231 1.60 -8.77 21.03
N LEU A 232 1.79 -8.67 19.71
CA LEU A 232 2.05 -7.43 19.00
C LEU A 232 1.06 -7.27 17.85
N LEU A 233 0.41 -6.11 17.78
CA LEU A 233 -0.31 -5.63 16.62
C LEU A 233 0.56 -4.58 15.93
N VAL A 234 0.95 -4.81 14.69
CA VAL A 234 1.81 -3.89 13.94
C VAL A 234 1.14 -3.42 12.66
N PHE A 235 0.83 -2.12 12.61
CA PHE A 235 0.33 -1.47 11.41
C PHE A 235 1.48 -1.10 10.47
N VAL A 236 1.36 -1.51 9.21
CA VAL A 236 2.34 -1.25 8.12
C VAL A 236 1.75 -0.41 6.98
N SER A 237 0.49 0.02 7.13
CA SER A 237 -0.26 0.83 6.18
C SER A 237 -0.83 2.06 6.86
N TYR A 238 -1.09 3.10 6.05
CA TYR A 238 -1.85 4.28 6.51
C TYR A 238 -3.20 3.83 7.10
N GLN A 239 -3.63 4.49 8.16
CA GLN A 239 -4.89 4.22 8.86
C GLN A 239 -5.77 5.46 8.74
N ILE A 240 -6.88 5.33 8.01
CA ILE A 240 -7.80 6.44 7.73
C ILE A 240 -8.51 6.87 9.01
N GLU A 241 -8.74 8.17 9.18
CA GLU A 241 -9.54 8.70 10.28
C GLU A 241 -10.92 8.05 10.37
N GLY A 242 -11.33 7.72 11.60
CA GLY A 242 -12.60 7.01 11.86
C GLY A 242 -12.51 5.48 11.89
N THR A 243 -11.45 4.87 11.35
CA THR A 243 -11.27 3.41 11.38
C THR A 243 -10.88 2.88 12.78
N LEU A 244 -11.15 1.60 13.04
CA LEU A 244 -10.71 0.95 14.27
C LEU A 244 -9.17 0.95 14.37
N GLY A 245 -8.47 0.66 13.26
CA GLY A 245 -7.02 0.68 13.23
C GLY A 245 -6.42 2.03 13.63
N ARG A 246 -7.03 3.14 13.20
CA ARG A 246 -6.63 4.49 13.63
C ARG A 246 -6.84 4.71 15.13
N ARG A 247 -7.98 4.28 15.67
CA ARG A 247 -8.28 4.42 17.11
C ARG A 247 -7.31 3.62 17.97
N LEU A 248 -6.96 2.40 17.56
CA LEU A 248 -5.97 1.55 18.23
C LEU A 248 -4.58 2.17 18.17
N LYS A 249 -4.16 2.71 17.01
CA LYS A 249 -2.91 3.47 16.89
C LYS A 249 -2.83 4.64 17.87
N ASN A 250 -3.96 5.27 18.18
CA ASN A 250 -4.07 6.38 19.12
C ASN A 250 -4.17 5.94 20.61
N GLY A 251 -4.02 4.64 20.90
CA GLY A 251 -3.97 4.13 22.28
C GLY A 251 -5.32 3.75 22.89
N LEU A 252 -6.31 3.41 22.05
CA LEU A 252 -7.59 2.89 22.54
C LEU A 252 -7.38 1.60 23.35
N GLY A 253 -7.69 1.63 24.66
CA GLY A 253 -7.49 0.51 25.58
C GLY A 253 -8.61 -0.53 25.64
N GLU A 254 -9.79 -0.23 25.10
CA GLU A 254 -10.93 -1.15 25.03
C GLU A 254 -11.71 -0.97 23.73
N VAL A 255 -12.18 -2.08 23.16
CA VAL A 255 -12.95 -2.08 21.91
C VAL A 255 -14.22 -2.92 22.08
N ALA A 256 -15.37 -2.36 21.70
CA ALA A 256 -16.61 -3.09 21.58
C ALA A 256 -16.75 -3.64 20.16
N LEU A 257 -16.77 -4.98 20.01
CA LEU A 257 -16.91 -5.66 18.73
C LEU A 257 -18.01 -6.72 18.82
N ALA A 258 -18.73 -6.92 17.72
CA ALA A 258 -19.68 -8.03 17.62
C ALA A 258 -18.92 -9.36 17.50
N ASP A 259 -19.35 -10.39 18.24
CA ASP A 259 -18.93 -11.77 18.04
C ASP A 259 -19.56 -12.36 16.77
N THR A 260 -19.26 -13.62 16.48
CA THR A 260 -19.81 -14.36 15.33
C THR A 260 -21.33 -14.53 15.38
N ASN A 261 -21.96 -14.35 16.55
CA ASN A 261 -23.40 -14.43 16.78
C ASN A 261 -24.08 -13.04 16.83
N GLY A 262 -23.34 -11.97 16.54
CA GLY A 262 -23.83 -10.59 16.55
C GLY A 262 -23.95 -9.96 17.95
N ARG A 263 -23.47 -10.62 19.00
CA ARG A 263 -23.45 -10.07 20.36
C ARG A 263 -22.26 -9.15 20.53
N ILE A 264 -22.51 -7.96 21.06
CA ILE A 264 -21.43 -6.99 21.33
C ILE A 264 -20.68 -7.44 22.59
N GLN A 265 -19.37 -7.64 22.45
CA GLN A 265 -18.45 -7.93 23.54
C GLN A 265 -17.35 -6.86 23.61
N VAL A 266 -16.92 -6.54 24.83
CA VAL A 266 -15.81 -5.61 25.07
C VAL A 266 -14.52 -6.40 25.22
N TYR A 267 -13.51 -6.02 24.44
CA TYR A 267 -12.17 -6.61 24.45
C TYR A 267 -11.18 -5.59 25.02
N SER A 268 -10.43 -6.01 26.04
CA SER A 268 -9.34 -5.21 26.61
C SER A 268 -8.10 -5.33 25.73
N VAL A 269 -7.55 -4.19 25.31
CA VAL A 269 -6.35 -4.11 24.47
C VAL A 269 -5.13 -4.04 25.36
N LYS A 270 -4.58 -5.21 25.69
CA LYS A 270 -3.35 -5.35 26.48
C LYS A 270 -2.12 -5.60 25.62
N MET A 271 -2.32 -6.17 24.42
CA MET A 271 -1.26 -6.39 23.44
C MET A 271 -0.56 -5.08 23.07
N GLU A 272 0.72 -5.18 22.71
CA GLU A 272 1.47 -4.03 22.23
C GLU A 272 0.93 -3.59 20.85
N VAL A 273 0.65 -2.29 20.68
CA VAL A 273 0.23 -1.73 19.38
C VAL A 273 1.33 -0.81 18.86
N LYS A 274 1.85 -1.11 17.67
CA LYS A 274 2.88 -0.32 17.00
C LYS A 274 2.49 0.00 15.57
N SER A 275 3.13 1.03 15.03
CA SER A 275 3.04 1.41 13.62
C SER A 275 4.45 1.52 13.07
N VAL A 276 4.68 0.93 11.90
CA VAL A 276 5.91 1.09 11.14
C VAL A 276 5.57 1.83 9.85
N GLU A 277 5.93 3.11 9.83
CA GLU A 277 5.75 3.98 8.67
C GLU A 277 6.93 3.80 7.71
N GLY A 278 6.69 3.89 6.40
CA GLY A 278 7.68 3.56 5.35
C GLY A 278 7.35 2.29 4.55
N PHE A 279 6.44 1.46 5.09
CA PHE A 279 5.48 0.62 4.39
C PHE A 279 4.96 1.25 3.09
N SER A 280 4.21 2.35 3.26
CA SER A 280 3.16 2.81 2.36
C SER A 280 3.44 2.76 0.85
N GLY A 281 2.41 2.41 0.09
CA GLY A 281 2.43 2.37 -1.37
C GLY A 281 2.33 3.76 -2.00
N HIS A 282 2.06 4.78 -1.19
CA HIS A 282 2.05 6.17 -1.64
C HIS A 282 3.43 6.79 -1.49
N SER A 283 3.74 7.75 -2.35
CA SER A 283 4.92 8.59 -2.25
C SER A 283 4.84 9.44 -0.99
N ASP A 284 5.91 9.48 -0.21
CA ASP A 284 6.02 10.44 0.89
C ASP A 284 6.25 11.86 0.35
N ARG A 285 6.25 12.87 1.21
CA ARG A 285 6.42 14.27 0.77
C ARG A 285 7.72 14.48 0.00
N ALA A 286 8.81 13.85 0.43
CA ALA A 286 10.11 13.98 -0.23
C ALA A 286 10.07 13.39 -1.65
N GLN A 287 9.44 12.23 -1.81
CA GLN A 287 9.22 11.55 -3.09
C GLN A 287 8.30 12.36 -4.01
N ILE A 288 7.19 12.91 -3.52
CA ILE A 288 6.28 13.77 -4.31
C ILE A 288 7.02 15.01 -4.82
N LEU A 289 7.76 15.71 -3.95
CA LEU A 289 8.52 16.89 -4.37
C LEU A 289 9.67 16.53 -5.32
N ASN A 290 10.32 15.38 -5.13
CA ASN A 290 11.32 14.88 -6.06
C ASN A 290 10.71 14.50 -7.43
N TYR A 291 9.52 13.92 -7.45
CA TYR A 291 8.77 13.62 -8.67
C TYR A 291 8.53 14.90 -9.47
N LEU A 292 8.05 15.96 -8.83
CA LEU A 292 7.86 17.28 -9.48
C LEU A 292 9.17 17.91 -9.96
N LYS A 293 10.29 17.64 -9.28
CA LYS A 293 11.63 18.07 -9.74
C LYS A 293 12.10 17.28 -10.96
N ARG A 294 11.75 15.99 -11.06
CA ARG A 294 12.24 15.08 -12.10
C ARG A 294 11.31 14.93 -13.29
N ILE A 295 10.01 15.26 -13.15
CA ILE A 295 9.05 15.12 -14.23
C ILE A 295 9.49 15.91 -15.47
N SER A 296 9.43 15.23 -16.62
CA SER A 296 9.84 15.77 -17.92
C SER A 296 8.85 15.39 -19.02
N PRO A 297 8.36 16.36 -19.83
CA PRO A 297 8.60 17.80 -19.69
C PRO A 297 7.97 18.39 -18.42
N LYS A 298 8.35 19.63 -18.09
CA LYS A 298 7.78 20.34 -16.94
C LYS A 298 6.33 20.72 -17.23
N PRO A 299 5.37 20.42 -16.33
CA PRO A 299 3.98 20.81 -16.52
C PRO A 299 3.82 22.34 -16.38
N GLU A 300 2.85 22.89 -17.10
CA GLU A 300 2.46 24.30 -17.02
C GLU A 300 1.48 24.56 -15.88
N LYS A 301 0.72 23.54 -15.47
CA LYS A 301 -0.25 23.59 -14.36
C LYS A 301 -0.16 22.32 -13.52
N VAL A 302 -0.35 22.44 -12.21
CA VAL A 302 -0.49 21.31 -11.29
C VAL A 302 -1.83 21.38 -10.56
N ILE A 303 -2.53 20.25 -10.46
CA ILE A 303 -3.72 20.08 -9.65
C ILE A 303 -3.40 19.06 -8.57
N VAL A 304 -3.56 19.44 -7.31
CA VAL A 304 -3.33 18.57 -6.15
C VAL A 304 -4.67 17.98 -5.69
N CYS A 305 -4.74 16.67 -5.54
CA CYS A 305 -5.93 15.95 -5.08
C CYS A 305 -5.55 14.84 -4.09
N HIS A 306 -6.54 14.01 -3.71
CA HIS A 306 -6.35 12.77 -2.96
C HIS A 306 -5.45 12.92 -1.72
N GLY A 307 -5.95 13.66 -0.72
CA GLY A 307 -5.30 13.89 0.57
C GLY A 307 -6.24 14.64 1.51
N GLU A 308 -5.93 14.67 2.80
CA GLU A 308 -6.69 15.48 3.75
C GLU A 308 -6.59 16.98 3.38
N PRO A 309 -7.62 17.80 3.64
CA PRO A 309 -7.66 19.21 3.20
C PRO A 309 -6.39 20.00 3.53
N ASN A 310 -5.87 19.84 4.75
CA ASN A 310 -4.63 20.50 5.17
C ASN A 310 -3.41 20.02 4.37
N LYS A 311 -3.33 18.73 4.02
CA LYS A 311 -2.21 18.15 3.27
C LYS A 311 -2.22 18.62 1.82
N VAL A 312 -3.41 18.65 1.20
CA VAL A 312 -3.63 19.17 -0.16
C VAL A 312 -3.15 20.62 -0.24
N LEU A 313 -3.60 21.47 0.68
CA LEU A 313 -3.22 22.89 0.73
C LEU A 313 -1.71 23.07 0.99
N ASN A 314 -1.13 22.32 1.93
CA ASN A 314 0.29 22.39 2.24
C ASN A 314 1.18 21.99 1.06
N LEU A 315 0.81 20.92 0.35
CA LEU A 315 1.53 20.49 -0.84
C LEU A 315 1.37 21.53 -1.95
N SER A 316 0.14 21.97 -2.25
CA SER A 316 -0.13 23.00 -3.26
C SER A 316 0.73 24.27 -3.08
N GLN A 317 0.78 24.79 -1.85
CA GLN A 317 1.63 25.95 -1.53
C GLN A 317 3.13 25.66 -1.71
N ALA A 318 3.60 24.46 -1.36
CA ALA A 318 5.00 24.08 -1.51
C ALA A 318 5.41 23.97 -2.99
N ILE A 319 4.52 23.44 -3.85
CA ILE A 319 4.73 23.35 -5.30
C ILE A 319 4.85 24.76 -5.89
N TRP A 320 3.88 25.64 -5.61
CA TRP A 320 3.91 27.02 -6.07
C TRP A 320 5.18 27.76 -5.64
N ARG A 321 5.57 27.67 -4.36
CA ARG A 321 6.75 28.35 -3.83
C ARG A 321 8.06 27.86 -4.46
N SER A 322 8.18 26.56 -4.74
CA SER A 322 9.42 25.96 -5.23
C SER A 322 9.58 26.00 -6.75
N SER A 323 8.49 25.95 -7.50
CA SER A 323 8.53 25.81 -8.97
C SER A 323 7.92 26.99 -9.73
N ARG A 324 7.14 27.85 -9.05
CA ARG A 324 6.32 28.92 -9.67
C ARG A 324 5.31 28.41 -10.72
N ILE A 325 5.01 27.11 -10.71
CA ILE A 325 3.98 26.52 -11.58
C ILE A 325 2.60 26.80 -10.96
N PRO A 326 1.65 27.41 -11.69
CA PRO A 326 0.27 27.56 -11.26
C PRO A 326 -0.29 26.26 -10.68
N THR A 327 -0.66 26.29 -9.40
CA THR A 327 -1.09 25.10 -8.66
C THR A 327 -2.51 25.31 -8.12
N PHE A 328 -3.36 24.31 -8.31
CA PHE A 328 -4.76 24.31 -7.91
C PHE A 328 -5.02 23.19 -6.91
N ALA A 329 -5.93 23.42 -5.98
CA ALA A 329 -6.41 22.46 -4.99
C ALA A 329 -7.94 22.56 -4.95
N PRO A 330 -8.63 22.10 -6.01
CA PRO A 330 -10.06 22.30 -6.13
C PRO A 330 -10.83 21.47 -5.10
N ASP A 331 -11.93 22.04 -4.61
CA ASP A 331 -12.89 21.30 -3.80
C ASP A 331 -13.74 20.36 -4.69
N ASN A 332 -14.37 19.37 -4.07
CA ASN A 332 -15.36 18.54 -4.76
C ASN A 332 -16.44 19.44 -5.37
N LEU A 333 -16.83 19.16 -6.61
CA LEU A 333 -17.78 19.93 -7.44
C LEU A 333 -17.22 21.19 -8.10
N GLU A 334 -15.97 21.58 -7.83
CA GLU A 334 -15.32 22.66 -8.59
C GLU A 334 -14.84 22.17 -9.97
N THR A 335 -14.77 23.10 -10.93
CA THR A 335 -14.30 22.83 -12.29
C THR A 335 -13.11 23.72 -12.62
N VAL A 336 -11.97 23.11 -12.94
CA VAL A 336 -10.77 23.83 -13.40
C VAL A 336 -10.72 23.81 -14.92
N ARG A 337 -10.85 24.98 -15.55
CA ARG A 337 -10.69 25.10 -17.00
C ARG A 337 -9.21 25.03 -17.39
N LEU A 338 -8.84 24.00 -18.16
CA LEU A 338 -7.45 23.78 -18.56
C LEU A 338 -7.04 24.57 -19.80
N ARG A 339 -8.00 24.88 -20.68
CA ARG A 339 -7.84 25.74 -21.87
C ARG A 339 -9.16 26.41 -22.24
#